data_AF-A0AAW4KX47-F1
#
_entry.id   AF-A0AAW4KX47-F1
#
_cell.length_a   1.000
_cell.length_b   1.000
_cell.length_c   1.000
_cell.angle_alpha   90.00
_cell.angle_beta   90.00
_cell.angle_gamma   90.00
#
_symmetry.space_group_name_H-M   'P 1'
#
loop_
_entity.id
_entity.type
_entity.pdbx_description
1 polymer ?
#
loop_
_entity_poly.entity_id
_entity_poly.type
_entity_poly.pdbx_seq_one_letter_code
_entity_poly.pdbx_strand_id
1 'polypeptide(L)'
;MKITISNDKASATVICRDLILDDSVPGARNLFYLTAYGPTQEIRAFAQILAIKGSLECHGKEDRSTNIWSNHPLRVIPKMGEGYSGAYITPSSDSSFLIGTSKADCYQVFTRILDQREFVHRDWYETLFNEVSMEIEPLVGNKRCWKFRTHELKSEIVNRLKYGGLKMPPATAHFTIEKEERHALSN
;
A
#
# COMPACT_ATOMS: atom_id res chain seq x y z
N MET A 1 -4.48 2.08 -20.75
CA MET A 1 -5.62 1.17 -20.98
C MET A 1 -6.91 1.96 -20.89
N LYS A 2 -7.96 1.63 -21.65
CA LYS A 2 -9.28 2.23 -21.40
C LYS A 2 -9.99 1.42 -20.32
N ILE A 3 -10.63 2.11 -19.38
CA ILE A 3 -11.51 1.48 -18.39
C ILE A 3 -12.86 2.19 -18.43
N THR A 4 -13.92 1.44 -18.22
CA THR A 4 -15.28 1.96 -18.07
C THR A 4 -15.77 1.65 -16.67
N ILE A 5 -16.28 2.65 -15.98
CA ILE A 5 -17.09 2.45 -14.78
C ILE A 5 -18.55 2.63 -15.13
N SER A 6 -19.41 1.73 -14.66
CA SER A 6 -20.85 1.76 -14.92
C SER A 6 -21.66 1.45 -13.67
N ASN A 7 -22.88 1.98 -13.62
CA ASN A 7 -23.93 1.56 -12.70
C ASN A 7 -25.25 1.42 -13.48
N ASP A 8 -26.36 1.28 -12.76
CA ASP A 8 -27.71 1.15 -13.33
C ASP A 8 -28.17 2.37 -14.15
N LYS A 9 -27.56 3.54 -13.95
CA LYS A 9 -28.02 4.83 -14.51
C LYS A 9 -27.06 5.48 -15.49
N ALA A 10 -25.77 5.19 -15.39
CA ALA A 10 -24.73 5.89 -16.13
C ALA A 10 -23.49 5.03 -16.34
N SER A 11 -22.70 5.40 -17.35
CA SER A 11 -21.36 4.88 -17.57
C SER A 11 -20.41 6.02 -17.93
N ALA A 12 -19.12 5.82 -17.64
CA ALA A 12 -18.06 6.77 -17.99
C ALA A 12 -16.79 6.00 -18.34
N THR A 13 -16.11 6.44 -19.40
CA THR A 13 -14.91 5.79 -19.93
C THR A 13 -13.71 6.72 -19.88
N VAL A 14 -12.64 6.25 -19.24
CA VAL A 14 -11.41 7.03 -19.05
C VAL A 14 -10.19 6.25 -19.49
N ILE A 15 -9.09 6.96 -19.75
CA ILE A 15 -7.80 6.33 -19.98
C ILE A 15 -7.13 6.16 -18.62
N CYS A 16 -6.96 4.91 -18.22
CA CYS A 16 -6.25 4.52 -17.02
C CYS A 16 -4.77 4.25 -17.33
N ARG A 17 -3.89 4.86 -16.53
CA ARG A 17 -2.45 4.64 -16.57
C ARG A 17 -2.03 3.59 -15.55
N ASP A 18 -2.48 3.74 -14.30
CA ASP A 18 -2.19 2.81 -13.22
C ASP A 18 -3.46 2.54 -12.41
N LEU A 19 -3.69 1.28 -12.05
CA LEU A 19 -4.82 0.85 -11.22
C LEU A 19 -4.39 -0.34 -10.36
N ILE A 20 -4.59 -0.22 -9.05
CA ILE A 20 -4.37 -1.30 -8.08
C ILE A 20 -5.67 -1.48 -7.30
N LEU A 21 -6.11 -2.74 -7.25
CA LEU A 21 -7.28 -3.19 -6.52
C LEU A 21 -6.83 -4.05 -5.34
N ASP A 22 -7.56 -3.96 -4.23
CA ASP A 22 -7.38 -4.82 -3.06
C ASP A 22 -8.59 -5.74 -2.87
N ASP A 23 -8.33 -7.04 -2.81
CA ASP A 23 -9.33 -8.11 -2.73
C ASP A 23 -9.70 -8.44 -1.27
N SER A 24 -9.33 -7.59 -0.30
CA SER A 24 -9.60 -7.82 1.12
C SER A 24 -11.07 -7.82 1.50
N VAL A 25 -11.95 -7.36 0.60
CA VAL A 25 -13.38 -7.26 0.86
C VAL A 25 -14.16 -8.28 0.05
N PRO A 26 -14.94 -9.16 0.72
CA PRO A 26 -15.79 -10.12 0.04
C PRO A 26 -16.83 -9.41 -0.85
N GLY A 27 -16.93 -9.82 -2.12
CA GLY A 27 -17.98 -9.39 -3.04
C GLY A 27 -17.72 -8.08 -3.81
N ALA A 28 -16.68 -7.30 -3.46
CA ALA A 28 -16.26 -6.12 -4.22
C ALA A 28 -14.77 -5.82 -3.99
N ARG A 29 -14.05 -5.40 -5.03
CA ARG A 29 -12.63 -5.03 -4.93
C ARG A 29 -12.47 -3.57 -4.57
N ASN A 30 -11.68 -3.27 -3.53
CA ASN A 30 -11.39 -1.89 -3.13
C ASN A 30 -10.42 -1.22 -4.11
N LEU A 31 -10.85 -0.14 -4.74
CA LEU A 31 -10.00 0.70 -5.57
C LEU A 31 -9.13 1.55 -4.66
N PHE A 32 -7.85 1.19 -4.64
CA PHE A 32 -6.89 1.68 -3.66
C PHE A 32 -5.91 2.70 -4.25
N TYR A 33 -5.50 2.49 -5.50
CA TYR A 33 -4.69 3.44 -6.23
C TYR A 33 -5.16 3.52 -7.67
N LEU A 34 -5.27 4.75 -8.17
CA LEU A 34 -5.70 5.01 -9.54
C LEU A 34 -5.00 6.26 -10.04
N THR A 35 -4.54 6.21 -11.28
CA THR A 35 -4.28 7.39 -12.09
C THR A 35 -4.98 7.24 -13.44
N ALA A 36 -5.84 8.20 -13.76
CA ALA A 36 -6.61 8.22 -14.99
C ALA A 36 -6.72 9.64 -15.56
N TYR A 37 -7.02 9.74 -16.85
CA TYR A 37 -7.26 10.99 -17.54
C TYR A 37 -8.24 10.79 -18.69
N GLY A 38 -8.87 11.87 -19.11
CA GLY A 38 -9.86 11.84 -20.19
C GLY A 38 -10.56 13.19 -20.35
N PRO A 39 -11.56 13.26 -21.25
CA PRO A 39 -12.41 14.44 -21.38
C PRO A 39 -12.98 14.85 -20.02
N THR A 40 -13.08 16.15 -19.78
CA THR A 40 -13.50 16.68 -18.46
C THR A 40 -14.88 16.17 -18.04
N GLN A 41 -15.81 15.99 -18.99
CA GLN A 41 -17.14 15.43 -18.70
C GLN A 41 -17.06 13.96 -18.28
N GLU A 42 -16.26 13.16 -18.98
CA GLU A 42 -16.01 11.74 -18.64
C GLU A 42 -15.38 11.60 -17.25
N ILE A 43 -14.38 12.43 -16.92
CA ILE A 43 -13.73 12.39 -15.60
C ILE A 43 -14.69 12.76 -14.47
N ARG A 44 -15.59 13.73 -14.71
CA ARG A 44 -16.61 14.10 -13.73
C ARG A 44 -17.64 12.98 -13.55
N ALA A 45 -18.13 12.40 -14.65
CA ALA A 45 -19.06 11.28 -14.60
C ALA A 45 -18.43 10.07 -13.91
N PHE A 46 -17.18 9.74 -14.23
CA PHE A 46 -16.40 8.69 -13.59
C PHE A 46 -16.31 8.90 -12.07
N ALA A 47 -15.97 10.12 -11.64
CA ALA A 47 -15.89 10.46 -10.22
C ALA A 47 -17.24 10.31 -9.49
N GLN A 48 -18.34 10.71 -10.15
CA GLN A 48 -19.69 10.60 -9.59
C GLN A 48 -20.14 9.14 -9.45
N ILE A 49 -19.90 8.32 -10.47
CA ILE A 49 -20.26 6.89 -10.43
C ILE A 49 -19.44 6.18 -9.33
N LEU A 50 -18.13 6.45 -9.25
CA LEU A 50 -17.26 5.84 -8.25
C LEU A 50 -17.68 6.15 -6.81
N ALA A 51 -18.23 7.34 -6.55
CA ALA A 51 -18.70 7.76 -5.23
C ALA A 51 -19.93 6.98 -4.73
N ILE A 52 -20.73 6.39 -5.63
CA ILE A 52 -21.94 5.65 -5.26
C ILE A 52 -21.65 4.16 -5.11
N LYS A 53 -20.90 3.60 -6.08
CA LYS A 53 -20.50 2.20 -6.35
C LYS A 53 -20.74 1.93 -7.84
N GLY A 54 -19.89 1.10 -8.43
CA GLY A 54 -20.03 0.73 -9.84
C GLY A 54 -19.32 -0.58 -10.17
N SER A 55 -19.58 -1.08 -11.37
CA SER A 55 -18.78 -2.14 -11.97
C SER A 55 -17.70 -1.52 -12.84
N LEU A 56 -16.51 -2.11 -12.79
CA LEU A 56 -15.37 -1.70 -13.59
C LEU A 56 -15.10 -2.72 -14.69
N GLU A 57 -14.98 -2.23 -15.91
CA GLU A 57 -14.61 -2.99 -17.09
C GLU A 57 -13.27 -2.49 -17.62
N CYS A 58 -12.34 -3.42 -17.84
CA CYS A 58 -11.01 -3.12 -18.39
C CYS A 58 -10.94 -3.59 -19.84
N HIS A 59 -11.01 -2.64 -20.78
CA HIS A 59 -10.99 -2.95 -22.21
C HIS A 59 -9.62 -3.46 -22.65
N GLY A 60 -9.59 -4.60 -23.35
CA GLY A 60 -8.37 -5.16 -23.95
C GLY A 60 -7.63 -6.19 -23.09
N LYS A 61 -8.17 -6.55 -21.93
CA LYS A 61 -7.95 -7.87 -21.29
C LYS A 61 -9.26 -8.66 -21.44
N GLU A 62 -9.28 -9.96 -21.13
CA GLU A 62 -10.56 -10.71 -21.05
C GLU A 62 -11.61 -9.81 -20.37
N ASP A 63 -12.73 -9.57 -21.05
CA ASP A 63 -13.77 -8.62 -20.60
C ASP A 63 -14.39 -9.15 -19.30
N ARG A 64 -13.73 -8.85 -18.18
CA ARG A 64 -14.15 -9.22 -16.83
C ARG A 64 -14.65 -7.97 -16.15
N SER A 65 -15.97 -7.85 -16.07
CA SER A 65 -16.65 -6.84 -15.25
C SER A 65 -16.42 -7.18 -13.78
N THR A 66 -15.90 -6.23 -13.00
CA THR A 66 -15.59 -6.43 -11.59
C THR A 66 -16.27 -5.37 -10.74
N ASN A 67 -17.05 -5.78 -9.76
CA ASN A 67 -17.64 -4.86 -8.79
C ASN A 67 -16.54 -4.15 -8.00
N ILE A 68 -16.59 -2.82 -8.00
CA ILE A 68 -15.65 -1.98 -7.28
C ILE A 68 -16.35 -1.01 -6.33
N TRP A 69 -15.60 -0.64 -5.32
CA TRP A 69 -15.92 0.42 -4.37
C TRP A 69 -14.61 1.17 -4.07
N SER A 70 -14.70 2.42 -3.62
CA SER A 70 -13.52 3.12 -3.13
C SER A 70 -13.85 3.83 -1.83
N ASN A 71 -13.08 3.54 -0.79
CA ASN A 71 -13.13 4.26 0.47
C ASN A 71 -12.11 5.42 0.52
N HIS A 72 -11.43 5.68 -0.60
CA HIS A 72 -10.39 6.70 -0.69
C HIS A 72 -10.89 7.92 -1.46
N PRO A 73 -10.51 9.14 -1.05
CA PRO A 73 -10.96 10.35 -1.72
C PRO A 73 -10.36 10.43 -3.13
N LEU A 74 -11.23 10.46 -4.14
CA LEU A 74 -10.83 10.76 -5.51
C LEU A 74 -10.53 12.25 -5.65
N ARG A 75 -9.38 12.57 -6.21
CA ARG A 75 -8.96 13.93 -6.52
C ARG A 75 -9.01 14.14 -8.03
N VAL A 76 -9.63 15.23 -8.46
CA VAL A 76 -9.68 15.63 -9.87
C VAL A 76 -8.68 16.77 -10.09
N ILE A 77 -7.84 16.63 -11.12
CA ILE A 77 -6.95 17.68 -11.61
C ILE A 77 -7.67 18.33 -12.79
N PRO A 78 -8.23 19.54 -12.63
CA PRO A 78 -8.94 20.21 -13.70
C PRO A 78 -7.95 20.77 -14.74
N LYS A 79 -8.42 20.89 -16.00
CA LYS A 79 -7.77 21.68 -17.05
C LYS A 79 -6.31 21.29 -17.32
N MET A 80 -6.06 20.01 -17.59
CA MET A 80 -4.74 19.53 -18.03
C MET A 80 -4.35 19.99 -19.45
N GLY A 81 -5.28 20.66 -20.16
CA GLY A 81 -5.15 21.10 -21.55
C GLY A 81 -6.31 20.56 -22.40
N GLU A 82 -6.70 21.28 -23.46
CA GLU A 82 -7.62 20.78 -24.52
C GLU A 82 -8.94 20.14 -24.03
N GLY A 83 -9.49 20.60 -22.90
CA GLY A 83 -10.72 20.04 -22.33
C GLY A 83 -10.54 18.72 -21.58
N TYR A 84 -9.30 18.27 -21.32
CA TYR A 84 -8.99 17.11 -20.52
C TYR A 84 -8.85 17.44 -19.03
N SER A 85 -9.16 16.44 -18.21
CA SER A 85 -8.91 16.44 -16.78
C SER A 85 -8.25 15.11 -16.37
N GLY A 86 -7.59 15.13 -15.21
CA GLY A 86 -7.03 13.94 -14.58
C GLY A 86 -7.84 13.56 -13.35
N ALA A 87 -7.80 12.30 -12.98
CA ALA A 87 -8.30 11.80 -11.71
C ALA A 87 -7.25 10.90 -11.07
N TYR A 88 -7.08 11.01 -9.76
CA TYR A 88 -6.21 10.13 -9.02
C TYR A 88 -6.76 9.77 -7.65
N ILE A 89 -6.42 8.56 -7.22
CA ILE A 89 -6.60 8.07 -5.86
C ILE A 89 -5.23 7.65 -5.37
N THR A 90 -4.83 8.20 -4.23
CA THR A 90 -3.61 7.84 -3.53
C THR A 90 -3.97 7.31 -2.15
N PRO A 91 -3.21 6.32 -1.66
CA PRO A 91 -3.42 5.81 -0.33
C PRO A 91 -3.12 6.85 0.75
N SER A 92 -3.77 6.70 1.90
CA SER A 92 -3.47 7.52 3.08
C SER A 92 -2.06 7.22 3.61
N SER A 93 -1.50 8.16 4.37
CA SER A 93 -0.19 8.01 5.02
C SER A 93 -0.11 6.82 5.98
N ASP A 94 -1.24 6.41 6.54
CA ASP A 94 -1.35 5.28 7.47
C ASP A 94 -1.76 3.99 6.79
N SER A 95 -1.73 3.99 5.46
CA SER A 95 -2.06 2.81 4.70
C SER A 95 -1.00 1.72 4.83
N SER A 96 -1.45 0.48 4.81
CA SER A 96 -0.61 -0.72 4.79
C SER A 96 0.09 -0.95 3.46
N PHE A 97 -0.07 -0.10 2.45
CA PHE A 97 0.44 -0.38 1.11
C PHE A 97 1.56 0.57 0.71
N LEU A 98 2.52 0.02 -0.02
CA LEU A 98 3.69 0.68 -0.52
C LEU A 98 3.64 0.63 -2.05
N ILE A 99 3.66 1.80 -2.69
CA ILE A 99 3.56 1.93 -4.13
C ILE A 99 4.84 2.56 -4.68
N GLY A 100 5.50 1.85 -5.59
CA GLY A 100 6.77 2.24 -6.20
C GLY A 100 6.82 1.90 -7.69
N THR A 101 7.94 2.22 -8.34
CA THR A 101 8.21 1.74 -9.71
C THR A 101 8.96 0.41 -9.73
N SER A 102 9.58 0.04 -8.61
CA SER A 102 10.31 -1.21 -8.44
C SER A 102 10.10 -1.79 -7.03
N LYS A 103 10.48 -3.05 -6.83
CA LYS A 103 10.56 -3.67 -5.50
C LYS A 103 11.53 -2.89 -4.59
N ALA A 104 12.65 -2.41 -5.15
CA ALA A 104 13.65 -1.65 -4.41
C ALA A 104 13.08 -0.30 -3.91
N ASP A 105 12.25 0.36 -4.72
CA ASP A 105 11.58 1.60 -4.30
C ASP A 105 10.64 1.34 -3.13
N CYS A 106 9.81 0.28 -3.23
CA CYS A 106 8.90 -0.11 -2.16
C CYS A 106 9.68 -0.47 -0.88
N TYR A 107 10.80 -1.17 -1.03
CA TYR A 107 11.69 -1.49 0.09
C TYR A 107 12.28 -0.23 0.75
N GLN A 108 12.72 0.76 -0.02
CA GLN A 108 13.23 2.02 0.55
C GLN A 108 12.16 2.79 1.34
N VAL A 109 10.92 2.80 0.84
CA VAL A 109 9.80 3.41 1.59
C VAL A 109 9.54 2.62 2.87
N PHE A 110 9.59 1.29 2.79
CA PHE A 110 9.43 0.41 3.95
C PHE A 110 10.47 0.67 5.05
N THR A 111 11.76 0.69 4.70
CA THR A 111 12.83 0.93 5.68
C THR A 111 12.69 2.28 6.34
N ARG A 112 12.32 3.32 5.57
CA ARG A 112 12.05 4.66 6.11
C ARG A 112 10.89 4.68 7.10
N ILE A 113 9.82 3.92 6.84
CA ILE A 113 8.70 3.80 7.77
C ILE A 113 9.16 3.12 9.07
N LEU A 114 9.95 2.05 8.99
CA LEU A 114 10.50 1.37 10.16
C LEU A 114 11.40 2.32 10.97
N ASP A 115 12.38 2.97 10.34
CA ASP A 115 13.27 3.94 11.00
C ASP A 115 12.49 5.05 11.74
N GLN A 116 11.30 5.43 11.24
CA GLN A 116 10.48 6.50 11.82
C GLN A 116 9.49 6.04 12.90
N ARG A 117 8.93 4.83 12.78
CA ARG A 117 7.77 4.38 13.58
C ARG A 117 8.10 3.28 14.58
N GLU A 118 9.07 2.42 14.29
CA GLU A 118 9.31 1.17 15.02
C GLU A 118 10.80 0.99 15.29
N PHE A 119 11.21 0.83 16.55
CA PHE A 119 12.62 0.61 16.90
C PHE A 119 13.02 -0.83 16.57
N VAL A 120 13.22 -1.13 15.28
CA VAL A 120 13.68 -2.42 14.76
C VAL A 120 15.07 -2.32 14.18
N HIS A 121 15.85 -3.38 14.37
CA HIS A 121 17.22 -3.42 13.86
C HIS A 121 17.24 -3.50 12.33
N ARG A 122 18.14 -2.75 11.69
CA ARG A 122 18.26 -2.66 10.23
C ARG A 122 18.49 -4.00 9.55
N ASP A 123 19.25 -4.88 10.20
CA ASP A 123 19.52 -6.25 9.71
C ASP A 123 18.25 -7.09 9.54
N TRP A 124 17.13 -6.69 10.16
CA TRP A 124 15.86 -7.39 10.04
C TRP A 124 15.00 -6.88 8.88
N TYR A 125 15.33 -5.74 8.29
CA TYR A 125 14.44 -5.04 7.35
C TYR A 125 14.15 -5.87 6.11
N GLU A 126 15.18 -6.48 5.53
CA GLU A 126 15.02 -7.29 4.32
C GLU A 126 14.16 -8.53 4.58
N THR A 127 14.44 -9.26 5.67
CA THR A 127 13.64 -10.42 6.09
C THR A 127 12.20 -10.03 6.35
N LEU A 128 11.97 -8.96 7.11
CA LEU A 128 10.62 -8.46 7.41
C LEU A 128 9.89 -8.05 6.14
N PHE A 129 10.53 -7.31 5.25
CA PHE A 129 9.92 -6.91 3.98
C PHE A 129 9.52 -8.14 3.16
N ASN A 130 10.42 -9.10 2.97
CA ASN A 130 10.15 -10.26 2.12
C ASN A 130 9.09 -11.20 2.70
N GLU A 131 8.95 -11.28 4.01
CA GLU A 131 8.12 -12.32 4.63
C GLU A 131 6.80 -11.81 5.21
N VAL A 132 6.69 -10.53 5.55
CA VAL A 132 5.49 -9.97 6.19
C VAL A 132 4.74 -8.98 5.27
N SER A 133 5.24 -8.83 4.04
CA SER A 133 4.56 -8.10 2.98
C SER A 133 4.27 -8.99 1.78
N MET A 134 3.19 -8.67 1.08
CA MET A 134 2.71 -9.41 -0.08
C MET A 134 2.65 -8.47 -1.28
N GLU A 135 3.19 -8.90 -2.41
CA GLU A 135 3.05 -8.17 -3.65
C GLU A 135 1.60 -8.26 -4.13
N ILE A 136 1.04 -7.11 -4.50
CA ILE A 136 -0.26 -7.00 -5.16
C ILE A 136 0.01 -6.61 -6.60
N GLU A 137 -0.41 -7.47 -7.52
CA GLU A 137 -0.27 -7.19 -8.93
C GLU A 137 -1.17 -6.02 -9.35
N PRO A 138 -0.65 -5.05 -10.11
CA PRO A 138 -1.47 -3.99 -10.67
C PRO A 138 -2.44 -4.56 -11.71
N LEU A 139 -3.69 -4.09 -11.69
CA LEU A 139 -4.65 -4.44 -12.74
C LEU A 139 -4.28 -3.75 -14.06
N VAL A 140 -3.88 -2.47 -13.96
CA VAL A 140 -3.40 -1.62 -15.06
C VAL A 140 -2.09 -0.96 -14.66
N GLY A 141 -1.16 -0.86 -15.61
CA GLY A 141 0.10 -0.14 -15.43
C GLY A 141 1.22 -1.05 -14.90
N ASN A 142 2.36 -0.41 -14.63
CA ASN A 142 3.60 -1.10 -14.27
C ASN A 142 4.06 -0.77 -12.84
N LYS A 143 3.20 -0.08 -12.07
CA LYS A 143 3.48 0.23 -10.67
C LYS A 143 3.55 -1.06 -9.86
N ARG A 144 4.47 -1.04 -8.90
CA ARG A 144 4.77 -2.12 -7.97
C ARG A 144 4.09 -1.81 -6.66
N CYS A 145 3.29 -2.75 -6.13
CA CYS A 145 2.52 -2.55 -4.91
C CYS A 145 2.80 -3.67 -3.91
N TRP A 146 3.16 -3.31 -2.68
CA TRP A 146 3.34 -4.25 -1.58
C TRP A 146 2.39 -3.90 -0.45
N LYS A 147 1.59 -4.86 -0.02
CA LYS A 147 0.74 -4.74 1.17
C LYS A 147 1.46 -5.35 2.36
N PHE A 148 1.69 -4.52 3.37
CA PHE A 148 2.36 -4.82 4.61
C PHE A 148 1.36 -4.89 5.76
N ARG A 149 1.45 -5.92 6.60
CA ARG A 149 0.55 -6.07 7.76
C ARG A 149 1.09 -5.31 8.96
N THR A 150 0.89 -3.99 8.97
CA THR A 150 1.41 -3.09 10.02
C THR A 150 0.97 -3.49 11.43
N HIS A 151 -0.26 -3.99 11.58
CA HIS A 151 -0.81 -4.44 12.86
C HIS A 151 -0.23 -5.77 13.37
N GLU A 152 0.49 -6.52 12.54
CA GLU A 152 1.09 -7.81 12.91
C GLU A 152 2.60 -7.72 13.15
N LEU A 153 3.24 -6.58 12.87
CA LEU A 153 4.71 -6.47 12.86
C LEU A 153 5.34 -6.85 14.20
N LYS A 154 4.84 -6.32 15.32
CA LYS A 154 5.40 -6.61 16.65
C LYS A 154 5.28 -8.09 17.02
N SER A 155 4.09 -8.68 16.81
CA SER A 155 3.87 -10.11 17.06
C SER A 155 4.75 -10.97 16.15
N GLU A 156 4.94 -10.56 14.91
CA GLU A 156 5.72 -11.29 13.92
C GLU A 156 7.21 -11.25 14.24
N ILE A 157 7.74 -10.09 14.68
CA ILE A 157 9.11 -9.97 15.19
C ILE A 157 9.32 -10.89 16.39
N VAL A 158 8.42 -10.86 17.37
CA VAL A 158 8.53 -11.70 18.58
C VAL A 158 8.52 -13.19 18.23
N ASN A 159 7.59 -13.62 17.37
CA ASN A 159 7.51 -15.00 16.91
C ASN A 159 8.80 -15.40 16.19
N ARG A 160 9.33 -14.57 15.29
CA ARG A 160 10.54 -14.87 14.54
C ARG A 160 11.80 -14.92 15.40
N LEU A 161 11.91 -14.04 16.40
CA LEU A 161 13.00 -14.12 17.37
C LEU A 161 12.92 -15.43 18.18
N LYS A 162 11.70 -15.87 18.54
CA LYS A 162 11.48 -17.10 19.30
C LYS A 162 11.77 -18.37 18.47
N TYR A 163 11.41 -18.37 17.19
CA TYR A 163 11.52 -19.54 16.31
C TYR A 163 12.72 -19.49 15.35
N GLY A 164 13.62 -18.52 15.51
CA GLY A 164 14.89 -18.44 14.76
C GLY A 164 14.83 -17.79 13.38
N GLY A 165 13.70 -17.20 13.00
CA GLY A 165 13.54 -16.42 11.75
C GLY A 165 14.18 -15.03 11.78
N LEU A 166 14.53 -14.53 12.97
CA LEU A 166 15.36 -13.34 13.17
C LEU A 166 16.43 -13.64 14.21
N LYS A 167 17.61 -13.05 14.05
CA LYS A 167 18.70 -13.15 15.03
C LYS A 167 18.88 -11.83 15.72
N MET A 168 19.04 -11.86 17.04
CA MET A 168 19.47 -10.67 17.76
C MET A 168 20.82 -10.21 17.20
N PRO A 169 20.99 -8.91 16.95
CA PRO A 169 22.28 -8.37 16.55
C PRO A 169 23.32 -8.69 17.62
N PRO A 170 24.60 -8.83 17.25
CA PRO A 170 25.67 -8.92 18.23
C PRO A 170 25.59 -7.72 19.20
N ALA A 171 25.79 -7.99 20.49
CA ALA A 171 25.77 -6.94 21.49
C ALA A 171 26.80 -5.85 21.13
N THR A 172 26.33 -4.62 20.96
CA THR A 172 27.18 -3.48 20.60
C THR A 172 28.04 -2.97 21.76
N ALA A 173 27.82 -3.51 22.97
CA ALA A 173 28.70 -3.32 24.12
C ALA A 173 28.61 -4.51 25.07
N HIS A 174 29.75 -5.04 25.49
CA HIS A 174 29.83 -5.83 26.72
C HIS A 174 29.71 -4.87 27.90
N PHE A 175 28.50 -4.69 28.42
CA PHE A 175 28.32 -4.04 29.70
C PHE A 175 28.77 -5.02 30.79
N THR A 176 30.02 -4.87 31.25
CA THR A 176 30.44 -5.42 32.54
C THR A 176 29.71 -4.62 33.61
N ILE A 177 28.63 -5.20 34.15
CA ILE A 177 28.04 -4.70 35.38
C ILE A 177 29.03 -5.09 36.48
N GLU A 178 29.91 -4.16 36.87
CA GLU A 178 30.67 -4.30 38.10
C GLU A 178 29.66 -4.32 39.25
N LYS A 179 29.43 -5.52 39.76
CA LYS A 179 28.60 -5.74 40.94
C LYS A 179 29.45 -5.25 42.12
N GLU A 180 29.22 -4.02 42.57
CA GLU A 180 29.77 -3.56 43.84
C GLU A 180 29.26 -4.49 44.94
N GLU A 181 30.10 -5.41 45.38
CA GLU A 181 29.91 -6.13 46.64
C GLU A 181 29.95 -5.10 47.76
N ARG A 182 28.77 -4.74 48.27
CA ARG A 182 28.66 -4.02 49.54
C ARG A 182 29.18 -4.94 50.64
N HIS A 183 30.48 -4.87 50.90
CA HIS A 183 31.03 -5.37 52.15
C HIS A 183 30.46 -4.57 53.32
N ALA A 184 30.05 -5.32 54.33
CA ALA A 184 29.36 -4.86 55.51
C ALA A 184 30.12 -3.78 56.28
N LEU A 185 29.38 -2.83 56.86
CA LEU A 185 29.77 -2.18 58.10
C LEU A 185 28.76 -2.60 59.17
N SER A 186 29.02 -3.75 59.77
CA SER A 186 28.53 -4.07 61.10
C SER A 186 29.51 -3.45 62.08
N ASN A 187 29.08 -2.42 62.82
CA ASN A 187 29.57 -2.06 64.15
C ASN A 187 28.47 -1.29 64.86
#